data_AF-A0A7C6ZQD3-F1
#
_entry.id   AF-A0A7C6ZQD3-F1
#
_cell.length_a   1.000
_cell.length_b   1.000
_cell.length_c   1.000
_cell.angle_alpha   90.00
_cell.angle_beta   90.00
_cell.angle_gamma   90.00
#
_symmetry.space_group_name_H-M   'P 1'
#
loop_
_entity.id
_entity.type
_entity.pdbx_description
1 polymer ?
#
loop_
_entity_poly.entity_id
_entity_poly.type
_entity_poly.pdbx_seq_one_letter_code
_entity_poly.pdbx_strand_id
1 'polypeptide(L)'
;MTYLDAAFAVLQAAKQPLHYAEITRRALEQGLIVPTGLTPEATMGSRLYTDTQEEGSRFVRAGKGRFDLAARQRSGIDDHVAAINQRTRQQLGELLHTMPAKRFEELVMQLLLKMGFDESTLQVTPYSGDGGIDVTGVYRAAGLTEVNVAVQAKRWKGNVQAPTVTSLRGSLQVHQQGIIITTSDFSSGARKEAIAPNKTHITLINSEQLIDMLINYRVGVIERTLTVNALDEEWWGELLTIETTAPAEMSTTDMAPPLPIANADAPARTAPAKSSTAHKPSAITLLGTSYPVKTWKDILITVCTILAERHPAQFAGYAPTLHGHKRQYISSAPDAMYAPAPIPGTALYVETNLSARHILQLVDALLAGLGYPTDQLEFHLPATNS
;
A
#
# COMPACT_ATOMS: atom_id res chain seq x y z
N MET A 1 -9.38 32.27 8.68
CA MET A 1 -8.75 30.99 8.29
C MET A 1 -9.16 29.93 9.30
N THR A 2 -9.26 28.65 8.94
CA THR A 2 -9.53 27.60 9.93
C THR A 2 -8.28 27.29 10.75
N TYR A 3 -8.43 26.64 11.91
CA TYR A 3 -7.29 26.17 12.71
C TYR A 3 -6.37 25.23 11.91
N LEU A 4 -6.93 24.32 11.10
CA LEU A 4 -6.16 23.39 10.28
C LEU A 4 -5.40 24.13 9.17
N ASP A 5 -6.03 25.10 8.50
CA ASP A 5 -5.33 25.87 7.47
C ASP A 5 -4.21 26.74 8.07
N ALA A 6 -4.41 27.30 9.26
CA ALA A 6 -3.36 28.01 9.98
C ALA A 6 -2.22 27.08 10.42
N ALA A 7 -2.54 25.87 10.92
CA ALA A 7 -1.55 24.87 11.24
C ALA A 7 -0.72 24.45 10.02
N PHE A 8 -1.36 24.31 8.85
CA PHE A 8 -0.68 24.03 7.59
C PHE A 8 0.33 25.12 7.23
N ALA A 9 -0.09 26.39 7.27
CA ALA A 9 0.80 27.53 6.97
C ALA A 9 1.99 27.59 7.93
N VAL A 10 1.75 27.38 9.23
CA VAL A 10 2.80 27.39 10.26
C VAL A 10 3.79 26.24 10.06
N LEU A 11 3.32 25.01 9.83
CA LEU A 11 4.19 23.84 9.61
C LEU A 11 4.94 23.91 8.28
N GLN A 12 4.35 24.51 7.26
CA GLN A 12 5.02 24.77 5.97
C GLN A 12 6.18 25.76 6.14
N ALA A 13 5.96 26.86 6.86
CA ALA A 13 7.00 27.85 7.14
C ALA A 13 8.10 27.31 8.06
N ALA A 14 7.74 26.48 9.05
CA ALA A 14 8.67 25.95 10.03
C ALA A 14 9.65 24.91 9.48
N LYS A 15 9.26 24.18 8.42
CA LYS A 15 10.05 23.09 7.80
C LYS A 15 10.53 21.99 8.76
N GLN A 16 9.91 21.87 9.93
CA GLN A 16 10.20 20.85 10.93
C GLN A 16 8.93 20.50 11.72
N PRO A 17 8.87 19.32 12.37
CA PRO A 17 7.75 18.97 13.24
C PRO A 17 7.63 19.92 14.44
N LEU A 18 6.42 20.38 14.73
CA LEU A 18 6.14 21.28 15.86
C LEU A 18 5.07 20.71 16.79
N HIS A 19 5.17 21.05 18.08
CA HIS A 19 4.14 20.72 19.05
C HIS A 19 2.88 21.56 18.81
N TYR A 20 1.67 21.03 19.00
CA TYR A 20 0.42 21.77 18.72
C TYR A 20 0.31 23.10 19.48
N ALA A 21 0.87 23.18 20.71
CA ALA A 21 0.93 24.43 21.48
C ALA A 21 1.79 25.50 20.76
N GLU A 22 2.92 25.09 20.20
CA GLU A 22 3.82 25.97 19.44
C GLU A 22 3.20 26.36 18.09
N ILE A 23 2.49 25.44 17.43
CA ILE A 23 1.72 25.74 16.21
C ILE A 23 0.67 26.81 16.50
N THR A 24 -0.05 26.67 17.61
CA THR A 24 -1.09 27.61 18.06
C THR A 24 -0.49 28.99 18.33
N ARG A 25 0.61 29.05 19.10
CA ARG A 25 1.31 30.31 19.41
C ARG A 25 1.71 31.07 18.15
N ARG A 26 2.36 30.40 17.20
CA ARG A 26 2.77 31.00 15.92
C ARG A 26 1.58 31.44 15.07
N ALA A 27 0.49 30.67 15.07
CA ALA A 27 -0.72 31.02 14.35
C ALA A 27 -1.40 32.28 14.92
N LEU A 28 -1.35 32.49 16.23
CA LEU A 28 -1.83 33.70 16.90
C LEU A 28 -0.92 34.91 16.62
N GLU A 29 0.39 34.74 16.74
CA GLU A 29 1.39 35.78 16.46
C GLU A 29 1.30 36.32 15.02
N GLN A 30 0.97 35.45 14.07
CA GLN A 30 0.78 35.80 12.66
C GLN A 30 -0.64 36.28 12.33
N GLY A 31 -1.55 36.34 13.32
CA GLY A 31 -2.95 36.74 13.11
C GLY A 31 -3.74 35.78 12.21
N LEU A 32 -3.31 34.52 12.07
CA LEU A 32 -3.96 33.53 11.21
C LEU A 32 -5.25 32.98 11.82
N ILE A 33 -5.36 32.95 13.15
CA ILE A 33 -6.54 32.49 13.88
C ILE A 33 -6.99 33.53 14.91
N VAL A 34 -8.30 33.56 15.17
CA VAL A 34 -8.92 34.33 16.25
C VAL A 34 -9.63 33.33 17.17
N PRO A 35 -9.19 33.13 18.42
CA PRO A 35 -9.82 32.21 19.36
C PRO A 35 -11.23 32.67 19.74
N THR A 36 -12.18 31.74 19.73
CA THR A 36 -13.54 31.98 20.26
C THR A 36 -13.68 31.54 21.73
N GLY A 37 -12.71 30.79 22.26
CA GLY A 37 -12.73 30.22 23.62
C GLY A 37 -11.39 30.38 24.33
N LEU A 38 -11.34 29.97 25.60
CA LEU A 38 -10.21 30.21 26.52
C LEU A 38 -8.97 29.33 26.26
N THR A 39 -9.10 28.25 25.49
CA THR A 39 -8.04 27.25 25.29
C THR A 39 -7.78 26.95 23.80
N PRO A 40 -7.19 27.91 23.05
CA PRO A 40 -6.90 27.74 21.63
C PRO A 40 -5.93 26.58 21.34
N GLU A 41 -5.00 26.28 22.25
CA GLU A 41 -4.03 25.19 22.10
C GLU A 41 -4.70 23.81 22.14
N ALA A 42 -5.62 23.61 23.09
CA ALA A 42 -6.41 22.39 23.20
C ALA A 42 -7.29 22.20 21.95
N THR A 43 -7.84 23.30 21.42
CA THR A 43 -8.63 23.31 20.18
C THR A 43 -7.79 22.95 18.96
N MET A 44 -6.60 23.53 18.82
CA MET A 44 -5.65 23.22 17.73
C MET A 44 -5.21 21.75 17.79
N GLY A 45 -4.80 21.29 18.98
CA GLY A 45 -4.38 19.92 19.22
C GLY A 45 -5.48 18.94 18.83
N SER A 46 -6.70 19.11 19.38
CA SER A 46 -7.84 18.24 19.06
C SER A 46 -8.12 18.16 17.55
N ARG A 47 -8.12 19.30 16.84
CA ARG A 47 -8.35 19.32 15.39
C ARG A 47 -7.26 18.60 14.61
N LEU A 48 -5.98 18.81 14.94
CA LEU A 48 -4.87 18.11 14.30
C LEU A 48 -4.89 16.61 14.61
N TYR A 49 -5.24 16.22 15.84
CA TYR A 49 -5.41 14.82 16.22
C TYR A 49 -6.54 14.16 15.43
N THR A 50 -7.69 14.80 15.29
CA THR A 50 -8.80 14.26 14.49
C THR A 50 -8.46 14.21 13.01
N ASP A 51 -7.91 15.29 12.44
CA ASP A 51 -7.59 15.36 11.02
C ASP A 51 -6.55 14.32 10.60
N THR A 52 -5.52 14.07 11.43
CA THR A 52 -4.51 13.03 11.15
C THR A 52 -5.05 11.59 11.11
N GLN A 53 -6.29 11.36 11.52
CA GLN A 53 -6.96 10.05 11.41
C GLN A 53 -7.77 9.91 10.10
N GLU A 54 -8.01 11.01 9.39
CA GLU A 54 -8.72 11.02 8.12
C GLU A 54 -7.81 10.57 6.96
N GLU A 55 -8.37 9.77 6.06
CA GLU A 55 -7.65 9.29 4.87
C GLU A 55 -7.38 10.47 3.93
N GLY A 56 -6.10 10.75 3.65
CA GLY A 56 -5.70 11.92 2.86
C GLY A 56 -5.39 13.19 3.64
N SER A 57 -5.30 13.12 4.98
CA SER A 57 -4.84 14.24 5.82
C SER A 57 -3.57 14.90 5.29
N ARG A 58 -3.51 16.23 5.41
CA ARG A 58 -2.33 17.03 5.09
C ARG A 58 -1.27 16.97 6.19
N PHE A 59 -1.58 16.36 7.32
CA PHE A 59 -0.73 16.28 8.50
C PHE A 59 -0.39 14.83 8.85
N VAL A 60 0.72 14.63 9.55
CA VAL A 60 1.14 13.36 10.15
C VAL A 60 1.59 13.63 11.58
N ARG A 61 1.42 12.63 12.45
CA ARG A 61 1.95 12.67 13.82
C ARG A 61 3.44 12.38 13.77
N ALA A 62 4.22 13.20 14.48
CA ALA A 62 5.68 13.15 14.50
C ALA A 62 6.19 13.08 15.95
N GLY A 63 5.54 12.25 16.76
CA GLY A 63 5.76 12.10 18.20
C GLY A 63 4.69 12.79 19.07
N LYS A 64 4.85 12.66 20.41
CA LYS A 64 3.87 13.14 21.40
C LYS A 64 3.56 14.63 21.24
N GLY A 65 2.32 14.94 20.89
CA GLY A 65 1.82 16.30 20.68
C GLY A 65 2.43 17.03 19.48
N ARG A 66 3.25 16.35 18.66
CA ARG A 66 3.96 16.94 17.52
C ARG A 66 3.34 16.52 16.20
N PHE A 67 3.27 17.47 15.29
CA PHE A 67 2.69 17.29 13.97
C PHE A 67 3.67 17.76 12.90
N ASP A 68 3.66 17.09 11.75
CA ASP A 68 4.33 17.52 10.53
C ASP A 68 3.39 17.40 9.32
N LEU A 69 3.82 17.84 8.15
CA LEU A 69 3.09 17.73 6.90
C LEU A 69 3.25 16.33 6.29
N ALA A 70 2.14 15.67 5.97
CA ALA A 70 2.11 14.35 5.35
C ALA A 70 2.93 14.28 4.05
N ALA A 71 2.90 15.36 3.27
CA ALA A 71 3.67 15.49 2.03
C ALA A 71 5.20 15.37 2.25
N ARG A 72 5.72 15.77 3.41
CA ARG A 72 7.17 15.70 3.70
C ARG A 72 7.64 14.29 4.00
N GLN A 73 6.81 13.50 4.69
CA GLN A 73 7.10 12.09 4.97
C GLN A 73 6.93 11.22 3.72
N ARG A 74 5.93 11.52 2.87
CA ARG A 74 5.75 10.88 1.56
C ARG A 74 6.91 11.20 0.60
N SER A 75 7.38 12.45 0.57
CA SER A 75 8.51 12.89 -0.25
C SER A 75 9.72 11.96 -0.09
N GLY A 76 10.11 11.57 1.14
CA GLY A 76 11.29 10.72 1.32
C GLY A 76 11.22 9.35 0.63
N ILE A 77 10.04 8.72 0.63
CA ILE A 77 9.82 7.42 -0.04
C ILE A 77 9.64 7.64 -1.54
N ASP A 78 8.83 8.62 -1.94
CA ASP A 78 8.56 8.93 -3.34
C ASP A 78 9.84 9.35 -4.08
N ASP A 79 10.69 10.14 -3.44
CA ASP A 79 12.01 10.56 -3.96
C ASP A 79 12.94 9.35 -4.11
N HIS A 80 12.91 8.41 -3.17
CA HIS A 80 13.71 7.19 -3.26
C HIS A 80 13.21 6.26 -4.38
N VAL A 81 11.90 6.09 -4.52
CA VAL A 81 11.28 5.33 -5.61
C VAL A 81 11.60 5.97 -6.95
N ALA A 82 11.47 7.28 -7.07
CA ALA A 82 11.84 8.02 -8.27
C ALA A 82 13.33 7.84 -8.62
N ALA A 83 14.22 7.89 -7.62
CA ALA A 83 15.65 7.64 -7.82
C ALA A 83 15.96 6.21 -8.28
N ILE A 84 15.28 5.21 -7.72
CA ILE A 84 15.39 3.80 -8.17
C ILE A 84 14.91 3.69 -9.62
N ASN A 85 13.72 4.19 -9.93
CA ASN A 85 13.15 4.13 -11.27
C ASN A 85 14.06 4.83 -12.30
N GLN A 86 14.59 5.99 -11.96
CA GLN A 86 15.53 6.72 -12.82
C GLN A 86 16.81 5.93 -13.07
N ARG A 87 17.36 5.27 -12.05
CA ARG A 87 18.52 4.39 -12.20
C ARG A 87 18.20 3.20 -13.11
N THR A 88 17.04 2.58 -12.94
CA THR A 88 16.59 1.48 -13.80
C THR A 88 16.45 1.92 -15.25
N ARG A 89 15.88 3.11 -15.51
CA ARG A 89 15.80 3.68 -16.86
C ARG A 89 17.18 3.86 -17.49
N GLN A 90 18.14 4.41 -16.74
CA GLN A 90 19.52 4.60 -17.21
C GLN A 90 20.18 3.26 -17.58
N GLN A 91 20.08 2.26 -16.69
CA GLN A 91 20.62 0.93 -16.93
C GLN A 91 19.98 0.25 -18.14
N LEU A 92 18.65 0.40 -18.31
CA LEU A 92 17.96 -0.13 -19.48
C LEU A 92 18.45 0.54 -20.76
N GLY A 93 18.60 1.86 -20.77
CA GLY A 93 19.17 2.60 -21.91
C GLY A 93 20.58 2.14 -22.29
N GLU A 94 21.44 1.91 -21.30
CA GLU A 94 22.81 1.39 -21.51
C GLU A 94 22.80 -0.02 -22.12
N LEU A 95 21.92 -0.90 -21.64
CA LEU A 95 21.76 -2.26 -22.19
C LEU A 95 21.30 -2.21 -23.65
N LEU A 96 20.31 -1.37 -23.97
CA LEU A 96 19.83 -1.18 -25.34
C LEU A 96 20.95 -0.68 -26.28
N HIS A 97 21.83 0.19 -25.78
CA HIS A 97 22.91 0.74 -26.59
C HIS A 97 24.05 -0.27 -26.86
N THR A 98 24.31 -1.14 -25.90
CA THR A 98 25.44 -2.09 -25.93
C THR A 98 25.08 -3.45 -26.50
N MET A 99 23.78 -3.81 -26.53
CA MET A 99 23.35 -5.11 -27.04
C MET A 99 23.60 -5.28 -28.55
N PRO A 100 23.76 -6.53 -29.04
CA PRO A 100 23.89 -6.81 -30.47
C PRO A 100 22.65 -6.37 -31.27
N ALA A 101 22.83 -5.87 -32.50
CA ALA A 101 21.73 -5.37 -33.34
C ALA A 101 20.61 -6.41 -33.55
N LYS A 102 20.97 -7.66 -33.86
CA LYS A 102 20.01 -8.76 -33.99
C LYS A 102 19.20 -9.00 -32.71
N ARG A 103 19.83 -8.88 -31.53
CA ARG A 103 19.12 -9.03 -30.24
C ARG A 103 18.17 -7.86 -29.97
N PHE A 104 18.49 -6.67 -30.49
CA PHE A 104 17.61 -5.51 -30.42
C PHE A 104 16.36 -5.71 -31.30
N GLU A 105 16.51 -6.26 -32.50
CA GLU A 105 15.37 -6.64 -33.36
C GLU A 105 14.47 -7.68 -32.67
N GLU A 106 15.06 -8.72 -32.06
CA GLU A 106 14.33 -9.72 -31.27
C GLU A 106 13.59 -9.09 -30.08
N LEU A 107 14.21 -8.13 -29.38
CA LEU A 107 13.58 -7.39 -28.28
C LEU A 107 12.39 -6.56 -28.77
N VAL A 108 12.53 -5.88 -29.90
CA VAL A 108 11.45 -5.12 -30.53
C VAL A 108 10.29 -6.05 -30.90
N MET A 109 10.56 -7.23 -31.46
CA MET A 109 9.53 -8.22 -31.74
C MET A 109 8.78 -8.65 -30.48
N GLN A 110 9.49 -8.91 -29.37
CA GLN A 110 8.87 -9.24 -28.08
C GLN A 110 8.00 -8.09 -27.55
N LEU A 111 8.46 -6.84 -27.70
CA LEU A 111 7.69 -5.67 -27.33
C LEU A 111 6.40 -5.58 -28.16
N LEU A 112 6.46 -5.72 -29.48
CA LEU A 112 5.27 -5.71 -30.34
C LEU A 112 4.27 -6.81 -29.94
N LEU A 113 4.75 -8.03 -29.66
CA LEU A 113 3.90 -9.11 -29.17
C LEU A 113 3.19 -8.71 -27.86
N LYS A 114 3.91 -8.14 -26.88
CA LYS A 114 3.33 -7.65 -25.63
C LYS A 114 2.36 -6.49 -25.80
N MET A 115 2.53 -5.70 -26.86
CA MET A 115 1.60 -4.63 -27.23
C MET A 115 0.31 -5.13 -27.88
N GLY A 116 0.21 -6.43 -28.20
CA GLY A 116 -0.99 -7.04 -28.77
C GLY A 116 -0.95 -7.22 -30.29
N PHE A 117 0.24 -7.24 -30.91
CA PHE A 117 0.37 -7.70 -32.29
C PHE A 117 0.08 -9.20 -32.39
N ASP A 118 -0.52 -9.61 -33.51
CA ASP A 118 -0.87 -11.00 -33.76
C ASP A 118 0.41 -11.84 -33.99
N GLU A 119 0.68 -12.76 -33.06
CA GLU A 119 1.87 -13.63 -33.06
C GLU A 119 2.03 -14.40 -34.38
N SER A 120 0.93 -14.82 -34.99
CA SER A 120 0.96 -15.58 -36.26
C SER A 120 1.41 -14.76 -37.46
N THR A 121 1.36 -13.43 -37.34
CA THR A 121 1.69 -12.48 -38.41
C THR A 121 3.06 -11.83 -38.20
N LEU A 122 3.64 -11.91 -37.00
CA LEU A 122 4.91 -11.29 -36.69
C LEU A 122 6.06 -12.07 -37.35
N GLN A 123 6.79 -11.40 -38.24
CA GLN A 123 7.89 -12.01 -38.99
C GLN A 123 9.09 -11.07 -39.02
N VAL A 124 10.27 -11.62 -38.78
CA VAL A 124 11.54 -10.92 -39.03
C VAL A 124 11.86 -11.04 -40.51
N THR A 125 12.14 -9.92 -41.16
CA THR A 125 12.50 -9.92 -42.59
C THR A 125 14.00 -10.21 -42.77
N PRO A 126 14.39 -10.97 -43.80
CA PRO A 126 15.81 -11.22 -44.08
C PRO A 126 16.53 -9.92 -44.48
N TYR A 127 17.77 -9.75 -44.00
CA TYR A 127 18.63 -8.56 -44.17
C TYR A 127 18.92 -8.09 -45.62
N SER A 128 18.38 -8.76 -46.65
CA SER A 128 18.72 -8.51 -48.06
C SER A 128 17.53 -7.99 -48.86
N GLY A 129 17.53 -6.69 -49.16
CA GLY A 129 16.78 -6.10 -50.28
C GLY A 129 15.41 -5.49 -49.97
N ASP A 130 14.97 -5.44 -48.72
CA ASP A 130 13.64 -4.92 -48.32
C ASP A 130 13.62 -3.42 -47.98
N GLY A 131 14.73 -2.71 -48.23
CA GLY A 131 14.90 -1.29 -47.90
C GLY A 131 14.93 -1.00 -46.39
N GLY A 132 15.26 -2.01 -45.58
CA GLY A 132 15.55 -1.90 -44.16
C GLY A 132 14.34 -2.07 -43.26
N ILE A 133 13.34 -2.85 -43.69
CA ILE A 133 12.32 -3.37 -42.79
C ILE A 133 12.99 -4.47 -41.97
N ASP A 134 12.74 -4.53 -40.67
CA ASP A 134 13.31 -5.57 -39.80
C ASP A 134 12.21 -6.50 -39.27
N VAL A 135 11.00 -5.97 -39.05
CA VAL A 135 9.84 -6.74 -38.57
C VAL A 135 8.57 -6.30 -39.30
N THR A 136 7.71 -7.24 -39.67
CA THR A 136 6.34 -6.98 -40.13
C THR A 136 5.33 -7.66 -39.21
N GLY A 137 4.12 -7.12 -39.14
CA GLY A 137 3.04 -7.74 -38.36
C GLY A 137 1.73 -6.98 -38.43
N VAL A 138 0.67 -7.61 -37.95
CA VAL A 138 -0.69 -7.05 -37.91
C VAL A 138 -1.07 -6.74 -36.47
N TYR A 139 -1.48 -5.50 -36.24
CA TYR A 139 -2.10 -5.09 -34.99
C TYR A 139 -3.62 -5.15 -35.11
N ARG A 140 -4.28 -5.92 -34.24
CA ARG A 140 -5.75 -6.06 -34.19
C ARG A 140 -6.30 -5.22 -33.04
N ALA A 141 -6.83 -4.04 -33.35
CA ALA A 141 -7.43 -3.19 -32.33
C ALA A 141 -8.88 -3.63 -32.08
N ALA A 142 -9.17 -4.11 -30.87
CA ALA A 142 -10.51 -4.47 -30.37
C ALA A 142 -11.31 -5.42 -31.29
N GLY A 143 -10.64 -6.20 -32.15
CA GLY A 143 -11.28 -7.07 -33.14
C GLY A 143 -12.02 -6.34 -34.27
N LEU A 144 -11.90 -5.01 -34.37
CA LEU A 144 -12.64 -4.19 -35.34
C LEU A 144 -11.78 -3.77 -36.52
N THR A 145 -10.51 -3.48 -36.28
CA THR A 145 -9.61 -2.96 -37.32
C THR A 145 -8.26 -3.66 -37.27
N GLU A 146 -7.77 -4.02 -38.44
CA GLU A 146 -6.43 -4.56 -38.66
C GLU A 146 -5.54 -3.45 -39.21
N VAL A 147 -4.37 -3.27 -38.59
CA VAL A 147 -3.35 -2.34 -39.06
C VAL A 147 -2.11 -3.14 -39.41
N ASN A 148 -1.77 -3.17 -40.70
CA ASN A 148 -0.56 -3.80 -41.20
C ASN A 148 0.62 -2.85 -40.95
N VAL A 149 1.64 -3.33 -40.26
CA VAL A 149 2.79 -2.53 -39.88
C VAL A 149 4.08 -3.12 -40.43
N ALA A 150 4.97 -2.26 -40.92
CA ALA A 150 6.38 -2.54 -41.12
C ALA A 150 7.20 -1.71 -40.12
N VAL A 151 8.12 -2.38 -39.43
CA VAL A 151 8.97 -1.79 -38.40
C VAL A 151 10.42 -1.88 -38.84
N GLN A 152 11.12 -0.75 -38.78
CA GLN A 152 12.57 -0.68 -38.86
C GLN A 152 13.13 -0.43 -37.45
N ALA A 153 13.94 -1.36 -36.94
CA ALA A 153 14.56 -1.33 -35.62
C ALA A 153 16.07 -1.11 -35.75
N LYS A 154 16.53 0.10 -35.42
CA LYS A 154 17.96 0.46 -35.55
C LYS A 154 18.61 0.84 -34.23
N ARG A 155 19.55 0.01 -33.79
CA ARG A 155 20.53 0.40 -32.77
C ARG A 155 21.49 1.42 -33.39
N TRP A 156 21.33 2.68 -33.02
CA TRP A 156 22.06 3.80 -33.60
C TRP A 156 22.81 4.59 -32.52
N LYS A 157 23.94 5.20 -32.90
CA LYS A 157 24.74 6.07 -32.02
C LYS A 157 24.46 7.56 -32.18
N GLY A 158 23.89 7.96 -33.33
CA GLY A 158 23.59 9.36 -33.64
C GLY A 158 22.13 9.52 -34.03
N ASN A 159 21.72 10.75 -34.36
CA ASN A 159 20.33 10.97 -34.71
C ASN A 159 19.99 10.35 -36.07
N VAL A 160 18.81 9.73 -36.16
CA VAL A 160 18.25 9.22 -37.41
C VAL A 160 17.90 10.38 -38.33
N GLN A 161 18.30 10.27 -39.59
CA GLN A 161 18.20 11.33 -40.60
C GLN A 161 17.01 11.10 -41.53
N ALA A 162 16.55 12.16 -42.20
CA ALA A 162 15.41 12.11 -43.13
C ALA A 162 15.51 11.00 -44.20
N PRO A 163 16.69 10.69 -44.79
CA PRO A 163 16.78 9.61 -45.79
C PRO A 163 16.33 8.25 -45.28
N THR A 164 16.51 7.94 -43.99
CA THR A 164 16.03 6.68 -43.40
C THR A 164 14.49 6.63 -43.42
N VAL A 165 13.84 7.75 -43.10
CA VAL A 165 12.37 7.88 -43.14
C VAL A 165 11.85 7.74 -44.57
N THR A 166 12.51 8.39 -45.54
CA THR A 166 12.15 8.29 -46.96
C THR A 166 12.34 6.86 -47.48
N SER A 167 13.44 6.20 -47.09
CA SER A 167 13.75 4.81 -47.49
C SER A 167 12.68 3.85 -46.99
N LEU A 168 12.36 3.86 -45.69
CA LEU A 168 11.33 2.98 -45.14
C LEU A 168 9.98 3.22 -45.84
N ARG A 169 9.62 4.48 -46.06
CA ARG A 169 8.37 4.84 -46.74
C ARG A 169 8.29 4.28 -48.15
N GLY A 170 9.39 4.29 -48.89
CA GLY A 170 9.48 3.72 -50.24
C GLY A 170 9.33 2.21 -50.26
N SER A 171 9.65 1.53 -49.15
CA SER A 171 9.48 0.08 -48.99
C SER A 171 8.10 -0.37 -48.51
N LEU A 172 7.25 0.56 -48.05
CA LEU A 172 5.92 0.20 -47.53
C LEU A 172 5.00 -0.32 -48.64
N GLN A 173 4.27 -1.38 -48.33
CA GLN A 173 3.19 -1.87 -49.19
C GLN A 173 1.93 -0.99 -49.08
N VAL A 174 0.98 -1.18 -50.01
CA VAL A 174 -0.29 -0.46 -50.02
C VAL A 174 -1.04 -0.72 -48.71
N HIS A 175 -1.54 0.33 -48.07
CA HIS A 175 -2.21 0.28 -46.75
C HIS A 175 -1.35 -0.20 -45.56
N GLN A 176 -0.02 -0.30 -45.72
CA GLN A 176 0.90 -0.57 -44.62
C GLN A 176 1.34 0.73 -43.94
N GLN A 177 1.41 0.72 -42.60
CA GLN A 177 1.98 1.80 -41.81
C GLN A 177 3.45 1.51 -41.46
N GLY A 178 4.29 2.54 -41.42
CA GLY A 178 5.69 2.40 -41.07
C GLY A 178 5.97 2.86 -39.63
N ILE A 179 6.83 2.13 -38.92
CA ILE A 179 7.37 2.54 -37.62
C ILE A 179 8.89 2.47 -37.67
N ILE A 180 9.57 3.51 -37.20
CA ILE A 180 11.02 3.48 -36.95
C ILE A 180 11.25 3.52 -35.44
N ILE A 181 11.95 2.51 -34.94
CA ILE A 181 12.35 2.39 -33.54
C ILE A 181 13.87 2.51 -33.46
N THR A 182 14.38 3.37 -32.58
CA THR A 182 15.82 3.57 -32.43
C THR A 182 16.25 3.81 -30.98
N THR A 183 17.50 3.43 -30.67
CA THR A 183 18.18 3.71 -29.39
C THR A 183 18.80 5.11 -29.34
N SER A 184 18.59 5.94 -30.35
CA SER A 184 19.01 7.35 -30.43
C SER A 184 17.78 8.26 -30.54
N ASP A 185 17.97 9.50 -31.01
CA ASP A 185 16.88 10.41 -31.32
C ASP A 185 16.74 10.68 -32.83
N PHE A 186 15.74 11.46 -33.23
CA PHE A 186 15.50 11.84 -34.63
C PHE A 186 15.89 13.30 -34.90
N SER A 187 16.54 13.53 -36.04
CA SER A 187 16.78 14.88 -36.55
C SER A 187 15.47 15.64 -36.81
N SER A 188 15.52 16.98 -36.78
CA SER A 188 14.38 17.82 -37.14
C SER A 188 13.89 17.54 -38.57
N GLY A 189 14.81 17.24 -39.50
CA GLY A 189 14.49 16.81 -40.86
C GLY A 189 13.73 15.48 -40.90
N ALA A 190 14.17 14.47 -40.13
CA ALA A 190 13.47 13.20 -40.04
C ALA A 190 12.05 13.35 -39.48
N ARG A 191 11.87 14.15 -38.43
CA ARG A 191 10.55 14.45 -37.85
C ARG A 191 9.62 15.14 -38.86
N LYS A 192 10.13 16.11 -39.62
CA LYS A 192 9.37 16.78 -40.69
C LYS A 192 8.99 15.83 -41.82
N GLU A 193 9.93 14.97 -42.26
CA GLU A 193 9.66 14.01 -43.31
C GLU A 193 8.59 13.00 -42.88
N ALA A 194 8.65 12.49 -41.64
CA ALA A 194 7.71 11.51 -41.08
C ALA A 194 6.23 11.93 -41.14
N ILE A 195 5.95 13.23 -41.01
CA ILE A 195 4.60 13.81 -41.03
C ILE A 195 4.31 14.63 -42.29
N ALA A 196 5.15 14.52 -43.31
CA ALA A 196 5.01 15.32 -44.52
C ALA A 196 3.63 15.12 -45.19
N PRO A 197 2.97 16.21 -45.61
CA PRO A 197 1.61 16.15 -46.14
C PRO A 197 1.53 15.29 -47.41
N ASN A 198 0.39 14.62 -47.61
CA ASN A 198 0.11 13.75 -48.76
C ASN A 198 1.04 12.54 -48.91
N LYS A 199 1.74 12.15 -47.85
CA LYS A 199 2.58 10.96 -47.83
C LYS A 199 2.16 10.04 -46.68
N THR A 200 2.45 8.74 -46.79
CA THR A 200 2.20 7.77 -45.72
C THR A 200 2.91 8.18 -44.44
N HIS A 201 2.16 8.19 -43.34
CA HIS A 201 2.69 8.52 -42.02
C HIS A 201 3.71 7.47 -41.56
N ILE A 202 4.83 7.93 -40.99
CA ILE A 202 5.82 7.06 -40.35
C ILE A 202 5.88 7.42 -38.87
N THR A 203 5.55 6.49 -38.00
CA THR A 203 5.67 6.65 -36.55
C THR A 203 7.14 6.61 -36.16
N LEU A 204 7.58 7.57 -35.36
CA LEU A 204 8.96 7.64 -34.87
C LEU A 204 8.98 7.36 -33.37
N ILE A 205 9.75 6.36 -32.95
CA ILE A 205 9.92 5.95 -31.55
C ILE A 205 11.40 6.07 -31.20
N ASN A 206 11.73 7.07 -30.38
CA ASN A 206 13.11 7.32 -29.96
C ASN A 206 13.46 6.53 -28.70
N SER A 207 14.69 6.70 -28.21
CA SER A 207 15.20 5.97 -27.05
C SER A 207 14.32 6.12 -25.80
N GLU A 208 13.92 7.34 -25.44
CA GLU A 208 13.09 7.58 -24.26
C GLU A 208 11.71 6.94 -24.41
N GLN A 209 11.07 7.11 -25.56
CA GLN A 209 9.77 6.50 -25.85
C GLN A 209 9.84 4.96 -25.83
N LEU A 210 10.92 4.39 -26.36
CA LEU A 210 11.15 2.95 -26.32
C LEU A 210 11.32 2.44 -24.89
N ILE A 211 12.10 3.14 -24.05
CA ILE A 211 12.27 2.80 -22.63
C ILE A 211 10.92 2.85 -21.91
N ASP A 212 10.11 3.88 -22.14
CA ASP A 212 8.77 3.99 -21.57
C ASP A 212 7.90 2.79 -21.98
N MET A 213 7.92 2.41 -23.25
CA MET A 213 7.17 1.26 -23.74
C MET A 213 7.64 -0.05 -23.12
N LEU A 214 8.96 -0.29 -23.05
CA LEU A 214 9.52 -1.48 -22.41
C LEU A 214 9.10 -1.57 -20.94
N ILE A 215 9.08 -0.45 -20.21
CA ILE A 215 8.64 -0.41 -18.81
C ILE A 215 7.14 -0.68 -18.71
N ASN A 216 6.32 0.03 -19.48
CA ASN A 216 4.85 -0.08 -19.44
C ASN A 216 4.35 -1.48 -19.79
N TYR A 217 4.99 -2.12 -20.77
CA TYR A 217 4.66 -3.49 -21.19
C TYR A 217 5.47 -4.57 -20.45
N ARG A 218 6.25 -4.19 -19.43
CA ARG A 218 7.07 -5.07 -18.58
C ARG A 218 7.99 -6.00 -19.38
N VAL A 219 8.67 -5.45 -20.39
CA VAL A 219 9.65 -6.15 -21.23
C VAL A 219 11.05 -5.80 -20.73
N GLY A 220 11.80 -6.80 -20.27
CA GLY A 220 13.15 -6.61 -19.73
C GLY A 220 13.19 -5.92 -18.36
N VAL A 221 12.04 -5.64 -17.75
CA VAL A 221 11.93 -5.08 -16.39
C VAL A 221 10.95 -5.89 -15.53
N ILE A 222 11.11 -5.82 -14.22
CA ILE A 222 10.25 -6.50 -13.25
C ILE A 222 9.68 -5.45 -12.29
N GLU A 223 8.36 -5.41 -12.17
CA GLU A 223 7.68 -4.60 -11.17
C GLU A 223 7.77 -5.27 -9.80
N ARG A 224 8.16 -4.50 -8.78
CA ARG A 224 8.30 -4.98 -7.40
C ARG A 224 7.46 -4.12 -6.46
N THR A 225 6.62 -4.77 -5.68
CA THR A 225 5.89 -4.11 -4.58
C THR A 225 6.66 -4.30 -3.28
N LEU A 226 7.05 -3.20 -2.64
CA LEU A 226 7.77 -3.23 -1.37
C LEU A 226 6.83 -2.83 -0.23
N THR A 227 6.64 -3.74 0.73
CA THR A 227 5.94 -3.42 1.98
C THR A 227 6.92 -2.74 2.93
N VAL A 228 6.61 -1.51 3.32
CA VAL A 228 7.40 -0.77 4.32
C VAL A 228 6.64 -0.81 5.64
N ASN A 229 7.27 -1.40 6.66
CA ASN A 229 6.77 -1.32 8.03
C ASN A 229 7.38 -0.09 8.69
N ALA A 230 6.53 0.78 9.25
CA ALA A 230 6.94 1.91 10.06
C ALA A 230 6.66 1.63 11.54
N LEU A 231 7.42 2.26 12.44
CA LEU A 231 7.09 2.25 13.85
C LEU A 231 5.86 3.13 14.08
N ASP A 232 4.91 2.60 14.84
CA ASP A 232 3.83 3.39 15.42
C ASP A 232 4.39 4.15 16.63
N GLU A 233 4.93 5.34 16.38
CA GLU A 233 5.57 6.16 17.41
C GLU A 233 4.61 6.58 18.53
N GLU A 234 3.31 6.64 18.25
CA GLU A 234 2.30 6.94 19.26
C GLU A 234 2.08 5.76 20.18
N TRP A 235 1.88 4.57 19.61
CA TRP A 235 1.75 3.33 20.38
C TRP A 235 2.99 3.07 21.25
N TRP A 236 4.20 3.22 20.68
CA TRP A 236 5.44 3.08 21.43
C TRP A 236 5.64 4.20 22.46
N GLY A 237 5.22 5.41 22.12
CA GLY A 237 5.23 6.55 23.03
C GLY A 237 4.38 6.30 24.27
N GLU A 238 3.18 5.75 24.11
CA GLU A 238 2.28 5.35 25.19
C GLU A 238 2.88 4.24 26.04
N LEU A 239 3.36 3.16 25.42
CA LEU A 239 3.94 2.01 26.13
C LEU A 239 5.17 2.38 26.97
N LEU A 240 6.00 3.31 26.48
CA LEU A 240 7.25 3.70 27.14
C LEU A 240 7.07 4.80 28.20
N THR A 241 5.95 5.53 28.18
CA THR A 241 5.53 6.31 29.35
C THR A 241 5.04 5.37 30.44
N ILE A 242 5.97 4.83 31.23
CA ILE A 242 5.65 4.21 32.50
C ILE A 242 5.02 5.30 33.37
N GLU A 243 3.71 5.25 33.58
CA GLU A 243 3.06 6.02 34.62
C GLU A 243 3.69 5.62 35.95
N THR A 244 4.55 6.48 36.47
CA THR A 244 4.97 6.38 37.87
C THR A 244 3.78 6.87 38.69
N THR A 245 2.77 6.02 38.87
CA THR A 245 1.80 6.23 39.93
C THR A 245 2.53 5.98 41.24
N ALA A 246 3.04 7.06 41.85
CA ALA A 246 3.35 7.06 43.26
C ALA A 246 2.08 6.59 44.01
N PRO A 247 2.19 5.65 44.97
CA PRO A 247 1.02 5.15 45.66
C PRO A 247 0.37 6.30 46.43
N ALA A 248 -0.88 6.61 46.09
CA ALA A 248 -1.71 7.51 46.87
C ALA A 248 -1.90 6.92 48.27
N GLU A 249 -1.55 7.69 49.30
CA GLU A 249 -1.82 7.39 50.70
C GLU A 249 -3.33 7.17 50.89
N MET A 250 -3.75 5.92 51.08
CA MET A 250 -5.11 5.60 51.52
C MET A 250 -5.14 5.54 53.04
N SER A 251 -5.83 6.54 53.60
CA SER A 251 -6.32 6.57 54.98
C SER A 251 -7.09 5.29 55.30
N THR A 252 -6.77 4.71 56.45
CA THR A 252 -7.49 3.63 57.10
C THR A 252 -8.95 4.00 57.35
N THR A 253 -9.91 3.11 57.08
CA THR A 253 -10.83 2.47 58.06
C THR A 253 -11.83 1.57 57.31
N ASP A 254 -12.13 0.44 57.94
CA ASP A 254 -13.15 -0.59 57.68
C ASP A 254 -12.82 -1.82 56.81
N MET A 255 -12.85 -2.95 57.52
CA MET A 255 -12.49 -4.32 57.15
C MET A 255 -13.68 -5.09 56.58
N ALA A 256 -13.42 -5.88 55.54
CA ALA A 256 -13.93 -7.26 55.45
C ALA A 256 -12.80 -8.15 54.89
N PRO A 257 -12.58 -9.35 55.44
CA PRO A 257 -11.38 -10.14 55.16
C PRO A 257 -11.38 -10.70 53.73
N PRO A 258 -10.24 -10.72 53.02
CA PRO A 258 -10.13 -11.45 51.77
C PRO A 258 -10.21 -12.96 52.03
N LEU A 259 -10.99 -13.66 51.21
CA LEU A 259 -10.98 -15.12 51.11
C LEU A 259 -9.56 -15.62 50.76
N PRO A 260 -9.18 -16.83 51.21
CA PRO A 260 -7.81 -17.31 51.15
C PRO A 260 -7.34 -17.45 49.70
N ILE A 261 -6.30 -16.71 49.34
CA ILE A 261 -5.53 -16.97 48.11
C ILE A 261 -4.71 -18.22 48.40
N ALA A 262 -5.12 -19.34 47.82
CA ALA A 262 -4.30 -20.54 47.78
C ALA A 262 -3.00 -20.21 47.03
N ASN A 263 -1.88 -20.37 47.72
CA ASN A 263 -0.57 -20.50 47.07
C ASN A 263 -0.67 -21.65 46.08
N ALA A 264 -0.56 -21.34 44.79
CA ALA A 264 -0.19 -22.30 43.77
C ALA A 264 0.92 -21.65 42.96
N ASP A 265 2.11 -22.22 43.09
CA ASP A 265 3.24 -22.02 42.20
C ASP A 265 2.76 -21.97 40.74
N ALA A 266 2.92 -20.83 40.09
CA ALA A 266 2.80 -20.75 38.65
C ALA A 266 4.11 -21.28 38.05
N PRO A 267 4.09 -22.40 37.29
CA PRO A 267 5.28 -22.84 36.59
C PRO A 267 5.61 -21.84 35.47
N ALA A 268 6.89 -21.84 35.11
CA ALA A 268 7.49 -20.98 34.09
C ALA A 268 6.61 -20.80 32.84
N ARG A 269 6.52 -19.55 32.38
CA ARG A 269 5.99 -19.15 31.07
C ARG A 269 6.53 -20.07 29.97
N THR A 270 5.71 -21.00 29.48
CA THR A 270 5.91 -21.63 28.18
C THR A 270 5.45 -20.66 27.10
N ALA A 271 6.33 -20.41 26.14
CA ALA A 271 6.06 -19.53 25.00
C ALA A 271 4.87 -20.07 24.18
N PRO A 272 3.96 -19.20 23.68
CA PRO A 272 2.88 -19.65 22.83
C PRO A 272 3.45 -20.22 21.52
N ALA A 273 2.82 -21.30 21.05
CA ALA A 273 3.13 -21.89 19.75
C ALA A 273 2.96 -20.83 18.65
N LYS A 274 4.01 -20.67 17.84
CA LYS A 274 4.10 -19.66 16.78
C LYS A 274 3.08 -19.96 15.66
N SER A 275 1.85 -19.49 15.81
CA SER A 275 0.95 -19.28 14.67
C SER A 275 1.46 -18.07 13.89
N SER A 276 2.06 -18.30 12.71
CA SER A 276 2.46 -17.20 11.85
C SER A 276 1.19 -16.50 11.34
N THR A 277 1.03 -15.21 11.63
CA THR A 277 -0.06 -14.37 11.08
C THR A 277 0.00 -14.21 9.56
N ALA A 278 0.98 -14.84 8.89
CA ALA A 278 1.23 -14.76 7.45
C ALA A 278 0.22 -15.53 6.59
N HIS A 279 -0.51 -16.50 7.14
CA HIS A 279 -1.50 -17.31 6.38
C HIS A 279 -2.89 -17.19 7.01
N LYS A 280 -3.92 -17.00 6.17
CA LYS A 280 -5.32 -16.95 6.63
C LYS A 280 -5.81 -18.37 6.94
N PRO A 281 -6.26 -18.67 8.17
CA PRO A 281 -6.75 -20.00 8.53
C PRO A 281 -8.09 -20.28 7.82
N SER A 282 -8.33 -21.54 7.48
CA SER A 282 -9.59 -22.03 6.88
C SER A 282 -10.56 -22.61 7.91
N ALA A 283 -10.05 -23.01 9.08
CA ALA A 283 -10.85 -23.43 10.21
C ALA A 283 -10.11 -23.13 11.53
N ILE A 284 -10.87 -23.06 12.62
CA ILE A 284 -10.35 -23.03 13.99
C ILE A 284 -10.89 -24.22 14.77
N THR A 285 -10.11 -24.77 15.69
CA THR A 285 -10.64 -25.66 16.73
C THR A 285 -10.67 -24.89 18.03
N LEU A 286 -11.84 -24.87 18.68
CA LEU A 286 -12.01 -24.28 20.00
C LEU A 286 -12.80 -25.27 20.86
N LEU A 287 -12.26 -25.60 22.04
CA LEU A 287 -12.88 -26.55 22.99
C LEU A 287 -13.22 -27.91 22.36
N GLY A 288 -12.32 -28.40 21.49
CA GLY A 288 -12.44 -29.70 20.82
C GLY A 288 -13.43 -29.75 19.65
N THR A 289 -14.05 -28.63 19.26
CA THR A 289 -14.95 -28.56 18.10
C THR A 289 -14.34 -27.68 17.01
N SER A 290 -14.43 -28.12 15.75
CA SER A 290 -13.89 -27.40 14.60
C SER A 290 -14.95 -26.52 13.93
N TYR A 291 -14.57 -25.29 13.58
CA TYR A 291 -15.44 -24.29 12.98
C TYR A 291 -14.79 -23.71 11.71
N PRO A 292 -15.50 -23.70 10.57
CA PRO A 292 -14.97 -23.11 9.35
C PRO A 292 -14.93 -21.59 9.46
N VAL A 293 -13.83 -20.97 9.03
CA VAL A 293 -13.64 -19.51 9.04
C VAL A 293 -12.99 -19.06 7.72
N LYS A 294 -13.30 -17.84 7.26
CA LYS A 294 -12.70 -17.29 6.02
C LYS A 294 -11.81 -16.09 6.27
N THR A 295 -12.06 -15.38 7.37
CA THR A 295 -11.38 -14.13 7.72
C THR A 295 -11.09 -14.05 9.22
N TRP A 296 -10.16 -13.17 9.61
CA TRP A 296 -9.85 -12.93 11.01
C TRP A 296 -11.04 -12.41 11.82
N LYS A 297 -11.92 -11.59 11.22
CA LYS A 297 -13.16 -11.18 11.88
C LYS A 297 -14.10 -12.37 12.13
N ASP A 298 -14.15 -13.35 11.22
CA ASP A 298 -15.00 -14.53 11.40
C ASP A 298 -14.52 -15.34 12.60
N ILE A 299 -13.20 -15.42 12.82
CA ILE A 299 -12.61 -16.05 14.02
C ILE A 299 -13.09 -15.33 15.27
N LEU A 300 -12.93 -14.01 15.35
CA LEU A 300 -13.32 -13.24 16.54
C LEU A 300 -14.80 -13.41 16.87
N ILE A 301 -15.68 -13.28 15.86
CA ILE A 301 -17.13 -13.46 16.03
C ILE A 301 -17.44 -14.88 16.49
N THR A 302 -16.83 -15.89 15.85
CA THR A 302 -17.05 -17.31 16.17
C THR A 302 -16.65 -17.61 17.62
N VAL A 303 -15.47 -17.15 18.04
CA VAL A 303 -14.99 -17.32 19.41
C VAL A 303 -15.92 -16.64 20.41
N CYS A 304 -16.30 -15.38 20.16
CA CYS A 304 -17.23 -14.65 21.04
C CYS A 304 -18.58 -15.37 21.14
N THR A 305 -19.09 -15.90 20.03
CA THR A 305 -20.36 -16.65 19.98
C THR A 305 -20.28 -17.90 20.85
N ILE A 306 -19.24 -18.71 20.67
CA ILE A 306 -19.06 -19.96 21.43
C ILE A 306 -18.91 -19.69 22.93
N LEU A 307 -18.12 -18.67 23.29
CA LEU A 307 -17.91 -18.30 24.69
C LEU A 307 -19.19 -17.74 25.33
N ALA A 308 -19.97 -16.96 24.59
CA ALA A 308 -21.27 -16.47 25.04
C ALA A 308 -22.31 -17.59 25.21
N GLU A 309 -22.32 -18.59 24.32
CA GLU A 309 -23.22 -19.75 24.42
C GLU A 309 -22.89 -20.64 25.61
N ARG A 310 -21.60 -20.88 25.88
CA ARG A 310 -21.17 -21.77 26.98
C ARG A 310 -21.20 -21.09 28.35
N HIS A 311 -20.89 -19.80 28.41
CA HIS A 311 -20.77 -19.04 29.66
C HIS A 311 -21.52 -17.70 29.59
N PRO A 312 -22.85 -17.71 29.40
CA PRO A 312 -23.60 -16.48 29.08
C PRO A 312 -23.46 -15.38 30.15
N ALA A 313 -23.56 -15.74 31.43
CA ALA A 313 -23.43 -14.77 32.52
C ALA A 313 -22.00 -14.24 32.69
N GLN A 314 -20.99 -15.12 32.59
CA GLN A 314 -19.59 -14.72 32.77
C GLN A 314 -19.09 -13.92 31.57
N PHE A 315 -19.46 -14.33 30.35
CA PHE A 315 -19.15 -13.59 29.13
C PHE A 315 -19.78 -12.19 29.14
N ALA A 316 -21.06 -12.08 29.47
CA ALA A 316 -21.74 -10.78 29.53
C ALA A 316 -21.16 -9.85 30.61
N GLY A 317 -20.66 -10.40 31.71
CA GLY A 317 -19.99 -9.63 32.77
C GLY A 317 -18.55 -9.23 32.43
N TYR A 318 -17.78 -10.12 31.80
CA TYR A 318 -16.35 -9.93 31.57
C TYR A 318 -16.02 -9.28 30.22
N ALA A 319 -16.67 -9.70 29.13
CA ALA A 319 -16.33 -9.23 27.79
C ALA A 319 -16.39 -7.70 27.63
N PRO A 320 -17.39 -6.97 28.19
CA PRO A 320 -17.42 -5.51 28.13
C PRO A 320 -16.36 -4.80 28.98
N THR A 321 -15.68 -5.52 29.87
CA THR A 321 -14.54 -4.96 30.64
C THR A 321 -13.28 -4.90 29.78
N LEU A 322 -13.22 -5.66 28.68
CA LEU A 322 -12.12 -5.60 27.73
C LEU A 322 -12.22 -4.31 26.91
N HIS A 323 -11.37 -3.35 27.26
CA HIS A 323 -11.36 -2.03 26.66
C HIS A 323 -10.08 -1.78 25.85
N GLY A 324 -10.24 -1.09 24.72
CA GLY A 324 -9.14 -0.35 24.10
C GLY A 324 -8.94 1.00 24.81
N HIS A 325 -8.01 1.82 24.31
CA HIS A 325 -7.69 3.11 24.91
C HIS A 325 -8.89 4.09 24.99
N LYS A 326 -9.89 3.97 24.11
CA LYS A 326 -11.02 4.93 24.02
C LYS A 326 -12.42 4.33 24.04
N ARG A 327 -12.56 3.02 23.85
CA ARG A 327 -13.87 2.35 23.78
C ARG A 327 -13.75 0.86 24.07
N GLN A 328 -14.88 0.26 24.42
CA GLN A 328 -14.98 -1.17 24.66
C GLN A 328 -14.90 -1.92 23.33
N TYR A 329 -14.15 -3.03 23.29
CA TYR A 329 -14.14 -3.89 22.11
C TYR A 329 -15.47 -4.64 21.95
N ILE A 330 -16.15 -4.89 23.07
CA ILE A 330 -17.44 -5.56 23.13
C ILE A 330 -18.39 -4.71 23.97
N SER A 331 -19.56 -4.34 23.43
CA SER A 331 -20.53 -3.49 24.12
C SER A 331 -21.94 -3.66 23.54
N SER A 332 -22.95 -3.19 24.26
CA SER A 332 -24.34 -3.11 23.78
C SER A 332 -24.63 -1.87 22.93
N ALA A 333 -23.66 -0.95 22.80
CA ALA A 333 -23.79 0.31 22.06
C ALA A 333 -22.99 0.27 20.72
N PRO A 334 -23.58 -0.24 19.62
CA PRO A 334 -22.87 -0.39 18.34
C PRO A 334 -22.44 0.94 17.72
N ASP A 335 -23.18 2.03 17.95
CA ASP A 335 -22.89 3.35 17.38
C ASP A 335 -21.56 3.96 17.87
N ALA A 336 -21.04 3.46 18.99
CA ALA A 336 -19.75 3.88 19.55
C ALA A 336 -18.57 3.02 19.07
N MET A 337 -18.79 2.04 18.19
CA MET A 337 -17.79 1.10 17.68
C MET A 337 -17.45 1.34 16.21
N TYR A 338 -16.28 0.90 15.79
CA TYR A 338 -15.95 0.81 14.36
C TYR A 338 -16.25 -0.59 13.81
N ALA A 339 -17.05 -0.63 12.74
CA ALA A 339 -17.50 -1.89 12.12
C ALA A 339 -18.04 -2.90 13.17
N PRO A 340 -19.09 -2.53 13.93
CA PRO A 340 -19.70 -3.43 14.90
C PRO A 340 -20.29 -4.65 14.20
N ALA A 341 -19.94 -5.85 14.67
CA ALA A 341 -20.61 -7.08 14.29
C ALA A 341 -21.41 -7.62 15.48
N PRO A 342 -22.67 -8.06 15.27
CA PRO A 342 -23.45 -8.65 16.35
C PRO A 342 -22.80 -9.96 16.80
N ILE A 343 -22.84 -10.23 18.11
CA ILE A 343 -22.50 -11.55 18.67
C ILE A 343 -23.81 -12.34 18.79
N PRO A 344 -24.05 -13.36 17.94
CA PRO A 344 -25.26 -14.18 17.98
C PRO A 344 -25.59 -14.69 19.39
N GLY A 345 -26.89 -14.70 19.72
CA GLY A 345 -27.37 -15.13 21.03
C GLY A 345 -27.21 -14.10 22.16
N THR A 346 -26.71 -12.89 21.87
CA THR A 346 -26.52 -11.82 22.87
C THR A 346 -27.04 -10.47 22.38
N ALA A 347 -27.15 -9.50 23.29
CA ALA A 347 -27.39 -8.08 22.97
C ALA A 347 -26.09 -7.29 22.72
N LEU A 348 -24.95 -7.98 22.61
CA LEU A 348 -23.63 -7.38 22.50
C LEU A 348 -23.13 -7.40 21.05
N TYR A 349 -22.32 -6.40 20.73
CA TYR A 349 -21.59 -6.26 19.48
C TYR A 349 -20.09 -6.34 19.75
N VAL A 350 -19.32 -6.79 18.77
CA VAL A 350 -17.86 -6.80 18.79
C VAL A 350 -17.31 -5.92 17.66
N GLU A 351 -16.29 -5.12 17.97
CA GLU A 351 -15.57 -4.30 16.99
C GLU A 351 -14.71 -5.20 16.08
N THR A 352 -14.95 -5.15 14.76
CA THR A 352 -14.25 -6.02 13.79
C THR A 352 -13.20 -5.31 12.96
N ASN A 353 -13.06 -3.99 13.10
CA ASN A 353 -11.98 -3.22 12.47
C ASN A 353 -10.67 -3.35 13.26
N LEU A 354 -10.22 -4.58 13.45
CA LEU A 354 -9.04 -4.93 14.25
C LEU A 354 -8.02 -5.68 13.40
N SER A 355 -6.73 -5.47 13.70
CA SER A 355 -5.65 -6.26 13.09
C SER A 355 -5.73 -7.72 13.54
N ALA A 356 -5.18 -8.65 12.75
CA ALA A 356 -5.09 -10.06 13.13
C ALA A 356 -4.43 -10.27 14.51
N ARG A 357 -3.42 -9.45 14.83
CA ARG A 357 -2.74 -9.48 16.14
C ARG A 357 -3.66 -9.03 17.28
N HIS A 358 -4.43 -7.96 17.10
CA HIS A 358 -5.36 -7.50 18.12
C HIS A 358 -6.52 -8.48 18.32
N ILE A 359 -6.98 -9.12 17.24
CA ILE A 359 -7.97 -10.18 17.31
C ILE A 359 -7.46 -11.33 18.19
N LEU A 360 -6.22 -11.79 17.97
CA LEU A 360 -5.61 -12.83 18.79
C LEU A 360 -5.48 -12.42 20.26
N GLN A 361 -5.01 -11.20 20.53
CA GLN A 361 -4.90 -10.69 21.91
C GLN A 361 -6.26 -10.60 22.61
N LEU A 362 -7.29 -10.16 21.91
CA LEU A 362 -8.64 -10.07 22.45
C LEU A 362 -9.20 -11.47 22.73
N VAL A 363 -8.96 -12.43 21.83
CA VAL A 363 -9.34 -13.83 22.03
C VAL A 363 -8.60 -14.45 23.22
N ASP A 364 -7.29 -14.23 23.35
CA ASP A 364 -6.52 -14.70 24.50
C ASP A 364 -7.06 -14.12 25.82
N ALA A 365 -7.39 -12.82 25.84
CA ALA A 365 -7.96 -12.17 27.00
C ALA A 365 -9.34 -12.71 27.38
N LEU A 366 -10.18 -13.01 26.38
CA LEU A 366 -11.50 -13.63 26.56
C LEU A 366 -11.39 -15.05 27.11
N LEU A 367 -10.49 -15.87 26.54
CA LEU A 367 -10.25 -17.23 27.01
C LEU A 367 -9.72 -17.25 28.44
N ALA A 368 -8.68 -16.45 28.72
CA ALA A 368 -8.09 -16.36 30.04
C ALA A 368 -9.10 -15.89 31.10
N GLY A 369 -9.92 -14.88 30.78
CA GLY A 369 -10.93 -14.36 31.69
C GLY A 369 -12.08 -15.33 32.00
N LEU A 370 -12.30 -16.32 31.14
CA LEU A 370 -13.29 -17.39 31.32
C LEU A 370 -12.65 -18.69 31.83
N GLY A 371 -11.39 -18.66 32.24
CA GLY A 371 -10.69 -19.80 32.84
C GLY A 371 -10.21 -20.86 31.84
N TYR A 372 -10.14 -20.52 30.55
CA TYR A 372 -9.57 -21.39 29.53
C TYR A 372 -8.08 -21.09 29.32
N PRO A 373 -7.24 -22.13 29.15
CA PRO A 373 -5.86 -21.89 28.76
C PRO A 373 -5.81 -21.37 27.31
N THR A 374 -4.84 -20.50 27.03
CA THR A 374 -4.73 -19.81 25.73
C THR A 374 -4.34 -20.73 24.57
N ASP A 375 -3.94 -21.97 24.86
CA ASP A 375 -3.65 -23.02 23.88
C ASP A 375 -4.90 -23.77 23.38
N GLN A 376 -6.10 -23.45 23.90
CA GLN A 376 -7.37 -24.07 23.49
C GLN A 376 -7.84 -23.65 22.10
N LEU A 377 -7.22 -22.64 21.49
CA LEU A 377 -7.51 -22.18 20.14
C LEU A 377 -6.43 -22.68 19.18
N GLU A 378 -6.80 -23.61 18.30
CA GLU A 378 -5.92 -24.11 17.24
C GLU A 378 -6.35 -23.56 15.87
N PHE A 379 -5.37 -23.25 15.03
CA PHE A 379 -5.59 -22.78 13.66
C PHE A 379 -5.31 -23.88 12.64
N HIS A 380 -6.25 -24.11 11.73
CA HIS A 380 -6.08 -25.04 10.60
C HIS A 380 -5.88 -24.25 9.32
N LEU A 381 -4.77 -24.53 8.63
CA LEU A 381 -4.47 -23.93 7.33
C LEU A 381 -5.24 -24.65 6.21
N PRO A 382 -5.60 -23.95 5.11
CA PRO A 382 -6.18 -24.60 3.95
C PRO A 382 -5.22 -25.64 3.40
N ALA A 383 -5.73 -26.81 3.01
CA ALA A 383 -4.94 -27.85 2.38
C ALA A 383 -4.21 -27.25 1.17
N THR A 384 -2.88 -27.32 1.17
CA THR A 384 -2.10 -27.02 -0.03
C THR A 384 -2.40 -28.13 -1.04
N ASN A 385 -3.13 -27.81 -2.11
CA ASN A 385 -3.21 -28.71 -3.26
C ASN A 385 -1.80 -28.84 -3.83
N SER A 386 -1.16 -29.98 -3.56
CA SER A 386 0.11 -30.41 -4.14
C SER A 386 0.01 -30.63 -5.63
#